data_AF-A0A8H8R8P3-F1
#
_entry.id   AF-A0A8H8R8P3-F1
#
_cell.length_a   1.000
_cell.length_b   1.000
_cell.length_c   1.000
_cell.angle_alpha   90.00
_cell.angle_beta   90.00
_cell.angle_gamma   90.00
#
_symmetry.space_group_name_H-M   'P 1'
#
loop_
_entity.id
_entity.type
_entity.pdbx_description
1 polymer ?
#
loop_
_entity_poly.entity_id
_entity_poly.type
_entity_poly.pdbx_seq_one_letter_code
_entity_poly.pdbx_strand_id
1 'polypeptide(L)'
;MLLLAIFAAATQTWVLRDCGRGLFSTCAEANKQSIGWIKAVEDVLDISHRTSSVPIEGIQAISIASFVLLNMEGFTRRTKALFNMALNLSRDLGLHYLDHPSNAQSANSAQTEIGRRVWWYLVATDWIIPAMRFNGGLQGYYNCHPRHMLVRKPLNVNDEDVIDGMSCIDQPLSQPTTMSFTLQRLRSSEISRRMVDRTPLMMGRAGGPSHDVVMDIDTEYQTLLNDTPPFFSMPVADLTTTYQLSPSRAANIAHQGYMLYSLIHAQRCTLHFPYFSRSFADPAYASSRDICLRSARLVIQTESQLENSKTAATRYRFLAFLVAVFMASIVVLMDLCYDKAPCQQEQHRGELAEAIRILEQARHESETAARFLDSLMHILRKHKVLPPKRTQLGWQVNSFRVG
;
A
#
# COMPACT_ATOMS: atom_id res chain seq x y z
N MET A 1 -3.45 19.91 -15.49
CA MET A 1 -2.59 19.09 -14.62
C MET A 1 -3.29 17.81 -14.16
N LEU A 2 -4.44 17.89 -13.47
CA LEU A 2 -5.15 16.72 -12.92
C LEU A 2 -5.42 15.61 -13.94
N LEU A 3 -5.95 15.94 -15.13
CA LEU A 3 -6.18 14.95 -16.18
C LEU A 3 -4.91 14.20 -16.59
N LEU A 4 -3.75 14.86 -16.65
CA LEU A 4 -2.47 14.23 -16.98
C LEU A 4 -2.08 13.19 -15.92
N ALA A 5 -2.30 13.51 -14.64
CA ALA A 5 -2.04 12.57 -13.55
C ALA A 5 -3.03 11.38 -13.57
N ILE A 6 -4.29 11.62 -13.90
CA ILE A 6 -5.29 10.56 -14.11
C ILE A 6 -4.88 9.66 -15.28
N PHE A 7 -4.39 10.23 -16.39
CA PHE A 7 -3.88 9.44 -17.51
C PHE A 7 -2.64 8.64 -17.11
N ALA A 8 -1.72 9.23 -16.35
CA ALA A 8 -0.57 8.51 -15.81
C ALA A 8 -0.98 7.29 -14.98
N ALA A 9 -1.98 7.46 -14.09
CA ALA A 9 -2.49 6.37 -13.27
C ALA A 9 -3.21 5.31 -14.11
N ALA A 10 -4.13 5.73 -14.98
CA ALA A 10 -4.90 4.82 -15.83
C ALA A 10 -4.00 3.98 -16.74
N THR A 11 -3.02 4.60 -17.39
CA THR A 11 -2.07 3.87 -18.24
C THR A 11 -1.12 3.01 -17.44
N GLN A 12 -0.72 3.41 -16.22
CA GLN A 12 0.07 2.55 -15.33
C GLN A 12 -0.69 1.30 -14.93
N THR A 13 -2.00 1.40 -14.64
CA THR A 13 -2.85 0.30 -14.20
C THR A 13 -3.51 -0.48 -15.35
N TRP A 14 -3.12 -0.26 -16.60
CA TRP A 14 -3.85 -0.77 -17.77
C TRP A 14 -3.72 -2.29 -17.97
N VAL A 15 -4.79 -3.07 -17.86
CA VAL A 15 -4.71 -4.55 -17.92
C VAL A 15 -5.11 -5.10 -19.28
N LEU A 16 -4.87 -6.40 -19.50
CA LEU A 16 -5.22 -7.09 -20.75
C LEU A 16 -6.70 -6.89 -21.13
N ARG A 17 -7.60 -6.89 -20.13
CA ARG A 17 -9.04 -6.63 -20.34
C ARG A 17 -9.31 -5.24 -20.90
N ASP A 18 -8.50 -4.24 -20.54
CA ASP A 18 -8.67 -2.87 -21.00
C ASP A 18 -8.23 -2.69 -22.45
N CYS A 19 -7.32 -3.54 -22.95
CA CYS A 19 -6.93 -3.56 -24.37
C CYS A 19 -8.11 -3.84 -25.30
N GLY A 20 -9.16 -4.52 -24.83
CA GLY A 20 -10.39 -4.75 -25.59
C GLY A 20 -11.12 -3.46 -26.01
N ARG A 21 -10.76 -2.31 -25.45
CA ARG A 21 -11.30 -0.99 -25.84
C ARG A 21 -10.64 -0.40 -27.10
N GLY A 22 -9.55 -0.98 -27.59
CA GLY A 22 -8.90 -0.59 -28.84
C GLY A 22 -8.00 0.67 -28.79
N LEU A 23 -7.78 1.28 -27.61
CA LEU A 23 -6.90 2.46 -27.48
C LEU A 23 -5.40 2.10 -27.57
N PHE A 24 -5.02 0.93 -27.04
CA PHE A 24 -3.65 0.41 -27.09
C PHE A 24 -3.69 -1.06 -27.51
N SER A 25 -2.70 -1.50 -28.28
CA SER A 25 -2.65 -2.88 -28.79
C SER A 25 -2.24 -3.86 -27.69
N THR A 26 -1.44 -3.40 -26.72
CA THR A 26 -0.99 -4.22 -25.58
C THR A 26 -0.99 -3.42 -24.28
N CYS A 27 -1.08 -4.11 -23.14
CA CYS A 27 -0.94 -3.47 -21.83
C CYS A 27 0.46 -2.88 -21.63
N ALA A 28 1.50 -3.52 -22.18
CA ALA A 28 2.87 -3.01 -22.12
C ALA A 28 3.03 -1.67 -22.86
N GLU A 29 2.35 -1.50 -23.99
CA GLU A 29 2.33 -0.24 -24.74
C GLU A 29 1.66 0.87 -23.93
N ALA A 30 0.49 0.59 -23.33
CA ALA A 30 -0.19 1.53 -22.44
C ALA A 30 0.69 1.91 -21.25
N ASN A 31 1.24 0.93 -20.53
CA ASN A 31 2.08 1.13 -19.35
C ASN A 31 3.29 2.06 -19.63
N LYS A 32 3.91 1.92 -20.81
CA LYS A 32 5.04 2.77 -21.22
C LYS A 32 4.66 4.26 -21.33
N GLN A 33 3.38 4.60 -21.53
CA GLN A 33 2.93 5.98 -21.62
C GLN A 33 2.92 6.69 -20.26
N SER A 34 2.79 5.95 -19.16
CA SER A 34 2.62 6.54 -17.81
C SER A 34 3.75 7.52 -17.45
N ILE A 35 5.01 7.16 -17.77
CA ILE A 35 6.16 8.02 -17.48
C ILE A 35 6.13 9.34 -18.27
N GLY A 36 5.58 9.33 -19.49
CA GLY A 36 5.39 10.52 -20.31
C GLY A 36 4.36 11.46 -19.70
N TRP A 37 3.25 10.91 -19.21
CA TRP A 37 2.22 11.68 -18.51
C TRP A 37 2.72 12.28 -17.19
N ILE A 38 3.54 11.54 -16.43
CA ILE A 38 4.18 12.07 -15.21
C ILE A 38 5.09 13.26 -15.54
N LYS A 39 5.92 13.14 -16.60
CA LYS A 39 6.76 14.27 -17.06
C LYS A 39 5.92 15.48 -17.42
N ALA A 40 4.82 15.28 -18.14
CA ALA A 40 3.90 16.38 -18.48
C ALA A 40 3.26 17.02 -17.23
N VAL A 41 2.99 16.26 -16.16
CA VAL A 41 2.56 16.83 -14.87
C VAL A 41 3.65 17.70 -14.27
N GLU A 42 4.90 17.24 -14.25
CA GLU A 42 6.06 18.00 -13.74
C GLU A 42 6.31 19.28 -14.54
N ASP A 43 6.22 19.23 -15.87
CA ASP A 43 6.41 20.40 -16.75
C ASP A 43 5.33 21.47 -16.50
N VAL A 44 4.06 21.04 -16.40
CA VAL A 44 2.95 21.97 -16.09
C VAL A 44 3.08 22.52 -14.68
N LEU A 45 3.57 21.72 -13.73
CA LEU A 45 3.82 22.17 -12.36
C LEU A 45 4.92 23.25 -12.30
N ASP A 46 6.03 23.08 -13.03
CA ASP A 46 7.11 24.06 -13.11
C ASP A 46 6.62 25.40 -13.69
N ILE A 47 5.82 25.35 -14.76
CA ILE A 47 5.19 26.54 -15.34
C ILE A 47 4.24 27.19 -14.32
N SER A 48 3.38 26.39 -13.68
CA SER A 48 2.39 26.90 -12.71
C SER A 48 3.10 27.60 -11.56
N HIS A 49 4.15 26.99 -11.00
CA HIS A 49 4.93 27.56 -9.90
C HIS A 49 5.50 28.96 -10.21
N ARG A 50 5.82 29.24 -11.49
CA ARG A 50 6.37 30.53 -11.92
C ARG A 50 5.32 31.58 -12.30
N THR A 51 4.08 31.16 -12.54
CA THR A 51 3.09 32.00 -13.23
C THR A 51 1.75 32.14 -12.50
N SER A 52 1.38 31.19 -11.64
CA SER A 52 0.08 31.17 -10.97
C SER A 52 0.09 30.39 -9.65
N SER A 53 -0.95 30.55 -8.85
CA SER A 53 -1.17 29.69 -7.68
C SER A 53 -1.66 28.31 -8.11
N VAL A 54 -1.13 27.24 -7.52
CA VAL A 54 -1.59 25.88 -7.79
C VAL A 54 -2.89 25.61 -7.00
N PRO A 55 -4.03 25.34 -7.65
CA PRO A 55 -5.27 25.03 -6.96
C PRO A 55 -5.27 23.59 -6.41
N ILE A 56 -6.32 23.21 -5.67
CA ILE A 56 -6.42 21.89 -5.03
C ILE A 56 -6.34 20.73 -6.03
N GLU A 57 -6.88 20.90 -7.24
CA GLU A 57 -6.80 19.92 -8.32
C GLU A 57 -5.35 19.70 -8.77
N GLY A 58 -4.51 20.73 -8.66
CA GLY A 58 -3.07 20.61 -8.88
C GLY A 58 -2.42 19.74 -7.80
N ILE A 59 -2.76 19.93 -6.54
CA ILE A 59 -2.27 19.09 -5.43
C ILE A 59 -2.72 17.65 -5.59
N GLN A 60 -3.97 17.42 -5.99
CA GLN A 60 -4.48 16.09 -6.33
C GLN A 60 -3.66 15.46 -7.47
N ALA A 61 -3.36 16.23 -8.52
CA ALA A 61 -2.52 15.78 -9.63
C ALA A 61 -1.13 15.33 -9.17
N ILE A 62 -0.47 16.15 -8.35
CA ILE A 62 0.87 15.86 -7.81
C ILE A 62 0.82 14.64 -6.89
N SER A 63 -0.24 14.50 -6.09
CA SER A 63 -0.45 13.35 -5.19
C SER A 63 -0.60 12.05 -5.98
N ILE A 64 -1.43 12.05 -7.03
CA ILE A 64 -1.60 10.90 -7.94
C ILE A 64 -0.29 10.59 -8.66
N ALA A 65 0.38 11.59 -9.24
CA ALA A 65 1.64 11.39 -9.93
C ALA A 65 2.73 10.83 -8.99
N SER A 66 2.80 11.32 -7.75
CA SER A 66 3.72 10.81 -6.71
C SER A 66 3.41 9.35 -6.37
N PHE A 67 2.13 8.99 -6.27
CA PHE A 67 1.70 7.62 -6.02
C PHE A 67 2.08 6.69 -7.18
N VAL A 68 1.82 7.09 -8.43
CA VAL A 68 2.18 6.29 -9.61
C VAL A 68 3.70 6.13 -9.69
N LEU A 69 4.45 7.21 -9.49
CA LEU A 69 5.91 7.21 -9.52
C LEU A 69 6.51 6.32 -8.42
N LEU A 70 5.97 6.38 -7.20
CA LEU A 70 6.36 5.50 -6.09
C LEU A 70 6.21 4.03 -6.48
N ASN A 71 5.12 3.68 -7.15
CA ASN A 71 4.82 2.31 -7.54
C ASN A 71 5.68 1.82 -8.72
N MET A 72 6.13 2.73 -9.59
CA MET A 72 7.00 2.39 -10.73
C MET A 72 8.48 2.34 -10.33
N GLU A 73 8.99 3.40 -9.69
CA GLU A 73 10.41 3.60 -9.44
C GLU A 73 10.83 3.31 -7.99
N GLY A 74 9.87 3.21 -7.07
CA GLY A 74 10.14 3.12 -5.63
C GLY A 74 10.44 4.47 -4.97
N PHE A 75 11.15 4.40 -3.84
CA PHE A 75 11.47 5.56 -2.99
C PHE A 75 12.66 6.38 -3.53
N THR A 76 12.58 6.83 -4.78
CA THR A 76 13.63 7.65 -5.42
C THR A 76 13.61 9.09 -4.89
N ARG A 77 14.68 9.85 -5.16
CA ARG A 77 14.73 11.29 -4.85
C ARG A 77 13.60 12.06 -5.55
N ARG A 78 13.26 11.65 -6.77
CA ARG A 78 12.18 12.23 -7.59
C ARG A 78 10.81 12.05 -6.91
N THR A 79 10.49 10.82 -6.49
CA THR A 79 9.26 10.52 -5.74
C THR A 79 9.14 11.36 -4.47
N LYS A 80 10.23 11.44 -3.68
CA LYS A 80 10.27 12.23 -2.45
C LYS A 80 10.07 13.73 -2.71
N ALA A 81 10.72 14.26 -3.75
CA ALA A 81 10.60 15.66 -4.13
C ALA A 81 9.16 16.02 -4.52
N LEU A 82 8.52 15.19 -5.35
CA LEU A 82 7.16 15.41 -5.82
C LEU A 82 6.14 15.34 -4.66
N PHE A 83 6.30 14.36 -3.76
CA PHE A 83 5.45 14.24 -2.57
C PHE A 83 5.62 15.43 -1.61
N ASN A 84 6.86 15.85 -1.33
CA ASN A 84 7.11 17.02 -0.48
C ASN A 84 6.56 18.31 -1.11
N MET A 85 6.59 18.43 -2.44
CA MET A 85 5.97 19.54 -3.14
C MET A 85 4.45 19.57 -2.94
N ALA A 86 3.76 18.43 -3.01
CA ALA A 86 2.33 18.34 -2.70
C ALA A 86 2.02 18.80 -1.27
N LEU A 87 2.83 18.39 -0.29
CA LEU A 87 2.69 18.81 1.11
C LEU A 87 2.88 20.33 1.29
N ASN A 88 3.89 20.91 0.63
CA ASN A 88 4.15 22.35 0.71
C ASN A 88 3.00 23.15 0.10
N LEU A 89 2.58 22.83 -1.13
CA LEU A 89 1.47 23.52 -1.79
C LEU A 89 0.14 23.36 -1.03
N SER A 90 -0.06 22.22 -0.36
CA SER A 90 -1.22 22.03 0.54
C SER A 90 -1.21 22.97 1.74
N ARG A 91 -0.02 23.29 2.27
CA ARG A 91 0.12 24.25 3.35
C ARG A 91 -0.12 25.68 2.85
N ASP A 92 0.38 26.00 1.67
CA ASP A 92 0.18 27.31 1.03
C ASP A 92 -1.31 27.58 0.76
N LEU A 93 -2.08 26.56 0.36
CA LEU A 93 -3.55 26.65 0.26
C LEU A 93 -4.30 26.61 1.61
N GLY A 94 -3.58 26.49 2.73
CA GLY A 94 -4.18 26.48 4.06
C GLY A 94 -4.91 25.18 4.43
N LEU A 95 -4.68 24.07 3.71
CA LEU A 95 -5.36 22.80 3.98
C LEU A 95 -5.10 22.25 5.38
N HIS A 96 -4.00 22.67 6.01
CA HIS A 96 -3.60 22.26 7.36
C HIS A 96 -4.38 22.96 8.50
N TYR A 97 -5.20 23.98 8.23
CA TYR A 97 -6.03 24.65 9.24
C TYR A 97 -7.47 24.87 8.76
N LEU A 98 -7.98 24.00 7.89
CA LEU A 98 -9.33 24.10 7.32
C LEU A 98 -10.43 24.28 8.37
N ASP A 99 -10.30 23.61 9.52
CA ASP A 99 -11.31 23.62 10.58
C ASP A 99 -11.06 24.70 11.64
N HIS A 100 -10.28 25.74 11.31
CA HIS A 100 -10.08 26.89 12.20
C HIS A 100 -11.40 27.61 12.47
N PRO A 101 -11.67 28.10 13.71
CA PRO A 101 -12.92 28.78 14.01
C PRO A 101 -13.26 29.96 13.08
N SER A 102 -12.24 30.61 12.50
CA SER A 102 -12.43 31.65 11.47
C SER A 102 -13.13 31.15 10.20
N ASN A 103 -13.09 29.86 9.92
CA ASN A 103 -13.62 29.22 8.72
C ASN A 103 -14.95 28.49 9.00
N ALA A 104 -15.60 28.75 10.13
CA ALA A 104 -16.80 28.04 10.57
C ALA A 104 -17.94 28.07 9.54
N GLN A 105 -18.05 29.15 8.75
CA GLN A 105 -19.08 29.30 7.73
C GLN A 105 -18.94 28.31 6.57
N SER A 106 -17.71 27.98 6.17
CA SER A 106 -17.43 27.05 5.08
C SER A 106 -17.22 25.61 5.57
N ALA A 107 -17.23 25.37 6.89
CA ALA A 107 -16.83 24.10 7.49
C ALA A 107 -17.62 22.87 6.99
N ASN A 108 -18.85 23.07 6.52
CA ASN A 108 -19.72 21.99 6.00
C ASN A 108 -19.84 21.98 4.47
N SER A 109 -19.01 22.76 3.75
CA SER A 109 -18.97 22.76 2.29
C SER A 109 -18.34 21.49 1.72
N ALA A 110 -18.69 21.13 0.49
CA ALA A 110 -18.04 20.04 -0.23
C ALA A 110 -16.56 20.34 -0.42
N GLN A 111 -16.21 21.59 -0.71
CA GLN A 111 -14.82 22.04 -0.85
C GLN A 111 -13.99 21.79 0.41
N THR A 112 -14.55 22.04 1.60
CA THR A 112 -13.84 21.76 2.85
C THR A 112 -13.66 20.27 3.07
N GLU A 113 -14.67 19.45 2.75
CA GLU A 113 -14.56 17.99 2.85
C GLU A 113 -13.52 17.42 1.86
N ILE A 114 -13.49 17.91 0.62
CA ILE A 114 -12.45 17.56 -0.36
C ILE A 114 -11.07 17.98 0.17
N GLY A 115 -10.95 19.18 0.75
CA GLY A 115 -9.74 19.65 1.41
C GLY A 115 -9.26 18.72 2.53
N ARG A 116 -10.17 18.28 3.41
CA ARG A 116 -9.86 17.29 4.46
C ARG A 116 -9.34 16.00 3.87
N ARG A 117 -10.00 15.47 2.83
CA ARG A 117 -9.61 14.21 2.18
C ARG A 117 -8.22 14.31 1.57
N VAL A 118 -7.89 15.40 0.87
CA VAL A 118 -6.57 15.64 0.28
C VAL A 118 -5.50 15.77 1.37
N TRP A 119 -5.76 16.60 2.39
CA TRP A 119 -4.83 16.79 3.50
C TRP A 119 -4.52 15.47 4.22
N TRP A 120 -5.57 14.75 4.63
CA TRP A 120 -5.41 13.48 5.35
C TRP A 120 -4.80 12.37 4.49
N TYR A 121 -5.01 12.37 3.17
CA TYR A 121 -4.28 11.47 2.28
C TYR A 121 -2.76 11.68 2.39
N LEU A 122 -2.31 12.94 2.32
CA LEU A 122 -0.90 13.31 2.41
C LEU A 122 -0.34 13.02 3.81
N VAL A 123 -1.04 13.42 4.87
CA VAL A 123 -0.64 13.14 6.25
C VAL A 123 -0.48 11.64 6.50
N ALA A 124 -1.43 10.83 6.06
CA ALA A 124 -1.33 9.38 6.23
C ALA A 124 -0.14 8.79 5.46
N THR A 125 0.15 9.29 4.26
CA THR A 125 1.34 8.86 3.49
C THR A 125 2.64 9.24 4.22
N ASP A 126 2.72 10.48 4.71
CA ASP A 126 3.87 11.01 5.45
C ASP A 126 4.14 10.22 6.74
N TRP A 127 3.11 9.69 7.40
CA TRP A 127 3.25 8.86 8.60
C TRP A 127 3.59 7.40 8.30
N ILE A 128 3.09 6.83 7.19
CA ILE A 128 3.31 5.42 6.81
C ILE A 128 4.73 5.21 6.28
N ILE A 129 5.23 6.09 5.42
CA ILE A 129 6.51 5.89 4.72
C ILE A 129 7.70 5.70 5.70
N PRO A 130 7.89 6.53 6.73
CA PRO A 130 9.01 6.37 7.67
C PRO A 130 8.89 5.11 8.54
N ALA A 131 7.67 4.58 8.74
CA ALA A 131 7.44 3.35 9.48
C ALA A 131 7.80 2.09 8.67
N MET A 132 7.87 2.18 7.33
CA MET A 132 8.32 1.11 6.45
C MET A 132 9.86 0.99 6.48
N ARG A 133 10.41 0.36 7.53
CA ARG A 133 11.85 0.28 7.86
C ARG A 133 12.74 -0.56 6.93
N PHE A 134 12.31 -0.85 5.71
CA PHE A 134 13.09 -1.65 4.74
C PHE A 134 14.28 -0.91 4.15
N ASN A 135 14.28 0.40 4.25
CA ASN A 135 15.38 1.23 3.77
C ASN A 135 16.09 1.82 4.98
N GLY A 136 17.29 1.32 5.29
CA GLY A 136 18.17 1.85 6.35
C GLY A 136 18.54 3.34 6.18
N GLY A 137 18.01 4.02 5.15
CA GLY A 137 18.13 5.46 4.92
C GLY A 137 16.87 6.31 5.17
N LEU A 138 15.70 5.75 5.47
CA LEU A 138 14.56 6.56 5.93
C LEU A 138 14.74 6.84 7.43
N GLN A 139 15.31 8.00 7.73
CA GLN A 139 15.36 8.56 9.07
C GLN A 139 13.92 8.67 9.56
N GLY A 140 13.62 8.09 10.73
CA GLY A 140 12.28 8.03 11.32
C GLY A 140 11.74 9.40 11.72
N TYR A 141 11.49 10.25 10.74
CA TYR A 141 10.85 11.54 10.88
C TYR A 141 9.67 11.62 9.91
N TYR A 142 8.66 12.38 10.30
CA TYR A 142 7.53 12.76 9.48
C TYR A 142 7.44 14.29 9.46
N ASN A 143 6.78 14.86 8.46
CA ASN A 143 6.65 16.31 8.29
C ASN A 143 5.39 16.88 8.95
N CYS A 144 4.32 16.09 9.05
CA CYS A 144 3.01 16.54 9.51
C CYS A 144 2.82 16.24 11.00
N HIS A 145 3.25 17.16 11.86
CA HIS A 145 3.04 17.04 13.29
C HIS A 145 1.57 17.32 13.67
N PRO A 146 0.90 16.45 14.47
CA PRO A 146 -0.51 16.64 14.82
C PRO A 146 -0.83 17.99 15.48
N ARG A 147 0.12 18.56 16.23
CA ARG A 147 -0.03 19.88 16.87
C ARG A 147 0.08 21.06 15.89
N HIS A 148 0.48 20.84 14.64
CA HIS A 148 0.67 21.88 13.63
C HIS A 148 -0.45 21.87 12.59
N MET A 149 -1.55 21.19 12.87
CA MET A 149 -2.70 21.14 12.00
C MET A 149 -4.00 21.18 12.81
N LEU A 150 -5.02 21.78 12.23
CA LEU A 150 -6.36 21.88 12.78
C LEU A 150 -7.36 21.47 11.70
N VAL A 151 -7.47 20.15 11.51
CA VAL A 151 -8.26 19.52 10.46
C VAL A 151 -8.99 18.32 11.05
N ARG A 152 -10.31 18.33 10.99
CA ARG A 152 -11.16 17.21 11.38
C ARG A 152 -10.91 16.02 10.45
N LYS A 153 -11.17 14.81 10.94
CA LYS A 153 -11.10 13.61 10.08
C LYS A 153 -12.15 13.71 8.96
N PRO A 154 -11.88 13.14 7.77
CA PRO A 154 -12.88 13.07 6.70
C PRO A 154 -14.11 12.27 7.16
N LEU A 155 -15.25 12.53 6.53
CA LEU A 155 -16.50 11.84 6.83
C LEU A 155 -16.53 10.47 6.13
N ASN A 156 -17.25 9.51 6.71
CA ASN A 156 -17.62 8.27 6.04
C ASN A 156 -18.83 8.53 5.13
N VAL A 157 -18.58 9.01 3.92
CA VAL A 157 -19.63 9.40 2.97
C VAL A 157 -19.20 9.12 1.53
N ASN A 158 -20.14 8.78 0.65
CA ASN A 158 -19.84 8.54 -0.76
C ASN A 158 -19.49 9.84 -1.49
N ASP A 159 -18.74 9.73 -2.58
CA ASP A 159 -18.32 10.89 -3.35
C ASP A 159 -19.51 11.63 -3.98
N GLU A 160 -20.56 10.91 -4.37
CA GLU A 160 -21.76 11.49 -4.98
C GLU A 160 -22.65 12.23 -3.97
N ASP A 161 -22.47 11.97 -2.68
CA ASP A 161 -23.23 12.60 -1.60
C ASP A 161 -22.53 13.87 -1.06
N VAL A 162 -21.33 14.18 -1.54
CA VAL A 162 -20.56 15.39 -1.18
C VAL A 162 -20.90 16.51 -2.16
N ILE A 163 -21.97 17.27 -1.85
CA ILE A 163 -22.53 18.30 -2.73
C ILE A 163 -22.56 19.66 -2.01
N ASP A 164 -22.11 20.70 -2.71
CA ASP A 164 -22.11 22.07 -2.17
C ASP A 164 -23.52 22.58 -1.84
N GLY A 165 -23.65 23.26 -0.71
CA GLY A 165 -24.93 23.78 -0.22
C GLY A 165 -25.79 22.74 0.52
N MET A 166 -25.41 21.46 0.53
CA MET A 166 -26.07 20.42 1.32
C MET A 166 -25.20 19.99 2.50
N SER A 167 -25.84 19.63 3.62
CA SER A 167 -25.13 19.09 4.77
C SER A 167 -24.58 17.71 4.43
N CYS A 168 -23.25 17.54 4.45
CA CYS A 168 -22.63 16.23 4.38
C CYS A 168 -22.93 15.45 5.68
N ILE A 169 -23.60 14.32 5.57
CA ILE A 169 -23.98 13.48 6.71
C ILE A 169 -22.99 12.33 6.85
N ASP A 170 -22.34 12.25 8.00
CA ASP A 170 -21.44 11.15 8.34
C ASP A 170 -22.21 9.84 8.52
N GLN A 171 -21.86 8.80 7.75
CA GLN A 171 -22.50 7.50 7.88
C GLN A 171 -21.83 6.68 8.98
N PRO A 172 -22.58 5.80 9.69
CA PRO A 172 -21.98 4.87 10.64
C PRO A 172 -20.84 4.07 10.01
N LEU A 173 -19.77 3.79 10.74
CA LEU A 173 -18.61 3.02 10.22
C LEU A 173 -18.97 1.58 9.79
N SER A 174 -20.13 1.07 10.20
CA SER A 174 -20.70 -0.19 9.74
C SER A 174 -21.27 -0.11 8.32
N GLN A 175 -21.52 1.08 7.79
CA GLN A 175 -22.00 1.30 6.43
C GLN A 175 -20.80 1.48 5.48
N PRO A 176 -20.66 0.63 4.45
CA PRO A 176 -19.62 0.80 3.45
C PRO A 176 -19.89 2.03 2.58
N THR A 177 -18.85 2.84 2.37
CA THR A 177 -18.84 4.03 1.51
C THR A 177 -17.52 4.12 0.71
N THR A 178 -17.42 5.08 -0.22
CA THR A 178 -16.14 5.35 -0.92
C THR A 178 -15.00 5.72 0.03
N MET A 179 -15.30 6.25 1.22
CA MET A 179 -14.32 6.68 2.21
C MET A 179 -13.91 5.60 3.22
N SER A 180 -14.60 4.46 3.27
CA SER A 180 -14.36 3.44 4.30
C SER A 180 -12.89 2.96 4.33
N PHE A 181 -12.28 2.68 3.17
CA PHE A 181 -10.86 2.27 3.10
C PHE A 181 -9.92 3.39 3.56
N THR A 182 -10.17 4.62 3.12
CA THR A 182 -9.35 5.79 3.50
C THR A 182 -9.36 5.99 5.02
N LEU A 183 -10.50 5.77 5.67
CA LEU A 183 -10.62 5.85 7.13
C LEU A 183 -9.81 4.75 7.84
N GLN A 184 -9.85 3.51 7.35
CA GLN A 184 -9.01 2.44 7.92
C GLN A 184 -7.51 2.69 7.67
N ARG A 185 -7.16 3.18 6.49
CA ARG A 185 -5.79 3.63 6.17
C ARG A 185 -5.32 4.73 7.11
N LEU A 186 -6.19 5.67 7.49
CA LEU A 186 -5.88 6.72 8.47
C LEU A 186 -5.62 6.16 9.87
N ARG A 187 -6.40 5.14 10.31
CA ARG A 187 -6.15 4.48 11.59
C ARG A 187 -4.79 3.76 11.59
N SER A 188 -4.45 3.06 10.50
CA SER A 188 -3.14 2.42 10.34
C SER A 188 -1.99 3.44 10.32
N SER A 189 -2.17 4.59 9.67
CA SER A 189 -1.13 5.62 9.63
C SER A 189 -0.87 6.26 10.99
N GLU A 190 -1.87 6.37 11.85
CA GLU A 190 -1.70 6.83 13.23
C GLU A 190 -0.88 5.86 14.08
N ILE A 191 -1.07 4.55 13.90
CA ILE A 191 -0.23 3.51 14.53
C ILE A 191 1.21 3.65 14.02
N SER A 192 1.39 3.82 12.71
CA SER A 192 2.70 4.05 12.08
C SER A 192 3.41 5.28 12.65
N ARG A 193 2.70 6.39 12.85
CA ARG A 193 3.22 7.61 13.49
C ARG A 193 3.64 7.34 14.94
N ARG A 194 2.80 6.67 15.74
CA ARG A 194 3.13 6.34 17.14
C ARG A 194 4.34 5.42 17.25
N MET A 195 4.52 4.50 16.30
CA MET A 195 5.73 3.69 16.20
C MET A 195 6.98 4.55 15.98
N VAL A 196 6.89 5.57 15.12
CA VAL A 196 7.99 6.53 14.89
C VAL A 196 8.28 7.33 16.16
N ASP A 197 7.25 7.88 16.82
CA ASP A 197 7.42 8.65 18.08
C ASP A 197 8.11 7.83 19.18
N ARG A 198 7.75 6.55 19.32
CA ARG A 198 8.31 5.65 20.34
C ARG A 198 9.68 5.10 19.96
N THR A 199 10.22 5.44 18.80
CA THR A 199 11.53 4.97 18.34
C THR A 199 12.49 6.13 18.19
N PRO A 200 13.38 6.35 19.19
CA PRO A 200 14.42 7.35 19.08
C PRO A 200 15.27 7.13 17.82
N LEU A 201 15.64 8.23 17.14
CA LEU A 201 16.49 8.17 15.93
C LEU A 201 17.79 7.38 16.14
N MET A 202 18.37 7.48 17.34
CA MET A 202 19.59 6.75 17.72
C MET A 202 19.38 5.22 17.77
N MET A 203 18.16 4.77 18.06
CA MET A 203 17.80 3.35 18.11
C MET A 203 17.69 2.71 16.71
N GLY A 204 17.57 3.53 15.66
CA GLY A 204 17.66 3.07 14.27
C GLY A 204 19.00 2.41 13.94
N ARG A 205 20.08 2.77 14.66
CA ARG A 205 21.41 2.14 14.54
C ARG A 205 21.63 0.96 15.49
N ALA A 206 20.83 0.86 16.56
CA ALA A 206 20.91 -0.20 17.58
C ALA A 206 19.98 -1.40 17.30
N GLY A 207 19.40 -1.47 16.09
CA GLY A 207 18.60 -2.60 15.64
C GLY A 207 17.10 -2.50 15.90
N GLY A 208 16.54 -1.29 15.98
CA GLY A 208 15.09 -1.06 15.97
C GLY A 208 14.51 -0.60 17.32
N PRO A 209 13.17 -0.58 17.48
CA PRO A 209 12.53 -0.27 18.76
C PRO A 209 12.84 -1.35 19.79
N SER A 210 12.63 -1.07 21.08
CA SER A 210 12.65 -2.12 22.11
C SER A 210 11.54 -3.16 21.86
N HIS A 211 11.68 -4.34 22.48
CA HIS A 211 10.73 -5.43 22.31
C HIS A 211 9.35 -5.06 22.85
N ASP A 212 9.31 -4.39 24.00
CA ASP A 212 8.06 -3.88 24.59
C ASP A 212 7.34 -2.93 23.64
N VAL A 213 8.06 -1.99 23.02
CA VAL A 213 7.47 -1.07 22.03
C VAL A 213 6.95 -1.82 20.81
N VAL A 214 7.65 -2.88 20.37
CA VAL A 214 7.18 -3.75 19.28
C VAL A 214 5.88 -4.45 19.66
N MET A 215 5.76 -4.99 20.87
CA MET A 215 4.55 -5.67 21.34
C MET A 215 3.38 -4.70 21.56
N ASP A 216 3.63 -3.49 22.05
CA ASP A 216 2.62 -2.44 22.20
C ASP A 216 2.04 -2.04 20.84
N ILE A 217 2.90 -1.82 19.84
CA ILE A 217 2.46 -1.47 18.48
C ILE A 217 1.73 -2.65 17.82
N ASP A 218 2.16 -3.90 18.04
CA ASP A 218 1.44 -5.08 17.54
C ASP A 218 0.03 -5.17 18.13
N THR A 219 -0.11 -4.87 19.42
CA THR A 219 -1.41 -4.82 20.10
C THR A 219 -2.33 -3.81 19.41
N GLU A 220 -1.83 -2.62 19.07
CA GLU A 220 -2.60 -1.62 18.34
C GLU A 220 -3.03 -2.10 16.94
N TYR A 221 -2.14 -2.78 16.20
CA TYR A 221 -2.50 -3.39 14.91
C TYR A 221 -3.52 -4.51 15.06
N GLN A 222 -3.41 -5.33 16.11
CA GLN A 222 -4.38 -6.38 16.39
C GLN A 222 -5.75 -5.81 16.75
N THR A 223 -5.80 -4.72 17.54
CA THR A 223 -7.05 -3.99 17.80
C THR A 223 -7.64 -3.43 16.50
N LEU A 224 -6.82 -2.84 15.63
CA LEU A 224 -7.31 -2.36 14.32
C LEU A 224 -7.92 -3.49 13.48
N LEU A 225 -7.29 -4.68 13.44
CA LEU A 225 -7.84 -5.85 12.75
C LEU A 225 -9.19 -6.28 13.33
N ASN A 226 -9.30 -6.30 14.66
CA ASN A 226 -10.54 -6.70 15.35
C ASN A 226 -11.68 -5.69 15.11
N ASP A 227 -11.34 -4.39 15.07
CA ASP A 227 -12.29 -3.29 14.85
C ASP A 227 -12.58 -3.02 13.37
N THR A 228 -11.96 -3.78 12.46
CA THR A 228 -12.18 -3.58 11.01
C THR A 228 -13.61 -3.99 10.67
N PRO A 229 -14.39 -3.13 9.98
CA PRO A 229 -15.77 -3.45 9.63
C PRO A 229 -15.89 -4.78 8.87
N PRO A 230 -16.83 -5.68 9.24
CA PRO A 230 -16.93 -7.02 8.66
C PRO A 230 -17.11 -7.05 7.13
N PHE A 231 -17.66 -5.99 6.54
CA PHE A 231 -17.84 -5.89 5.10
C PHE A 231 -16.53 -5.97 4.31
N PHE A 232 -15.37 -5.66 4.93
CA PHE A 232 -14.07 -5.80 4.27
C PHE A 232 -13.65 -7.26 4.06
N SER A 233 -14.25 -8.22 4.75
CA SER A 233 -14.00 -9.66 4.56
C SER A 233 -15.13 -10.38 3.82
N MET A 234 -16.22 -9.68 3.48
CA MET A 234 -17.39 -10.31 2.87
C MET A 234 -17.17 -10.59 1.37
N PRO A 235 -17.69 -11.73 0.87
CA PRO A 235 -17.81 -11.98 -0.56
C PRO A 235 -18.63 -10.90 -1.29
N VAL A 236 -18.34 -10.68 -2.57
CA VAL A 236 -19.05 -9.68 -3.41
C VAL A 236 -20.56 -9.90 -3.45
N ALA A 237 -21.02 -11.16 -3.45
CA ALA A 237 -22.44 -11.50 -3.46
C ALA A 237 -23.15 -11.07 -2.16
N ASP A 238 -22.50 -11.29 -1.02
CA ASP A 238 -23.03 -10.93 0.30
C ASP A 238 -23.05 -9.41 0.48
N LEU A 239 -22.01 -8.72 -0.01
CA LEU A 239 -21.96 -7.25 -0.04
C LEU A 239 -23.09 -6.64 -0.88
N THR A 240 -23.34 -7.22 -2.06
CA THR A 240 -24.41 -6.79 -2.98
C THR A 240 -25.77 -6.94 -2.31
N THR A 241 -26.00 -8.06 -1.61
CA THR A 241 -27.30 -8.37 -0.99
C THR A 241 -27.51 -7.60 0.30
N THR A 242 -26.53 -7.57 1.20
CA THR A 242 -26.64 -7.00 2.55
C THR A 242 -26.72 -5.48 2.51
N TYR A 243 -25.90 -4.84 1.67
CA TYR A 243 -25.78 -3.37 1.61
C TYR A 243 -26.37 -2.77 0.34
N GLN A 244 -27.05 -3.57 -0.49
CA GLN A 244 -27.69 -3.13 -1.73
C GLN A 244 -26.73 -2.39 -2.69
N LEU A 245 -25.46 -2.79 -2.68
CA LEU A 245 -24.43 -2.18 -3.51
C LEU A 245 -24.53 -2.67 -4.95
N SER A 246 -24.15 -1.81 -5.91
CA SER A 246 -23.93 -2.29 -7.27
C SER A 246 -22.77 -3.31 -7.30
N PRO A 247 -22.76 -4.27 -8.23
CA PRO A 247 -21.68 -5.27 -8.32
C PRO A 247 -20.28 -4.67 -8.42
N SER A 248 -20.14 -3.50 -9.07
CA SER A 248 -18.87 -2.78 -9.17
C SER A 248 -18.44 -2.16 -7.83
N ARG A 249 -19.37 -1.55 -7.08
CA ARG A 249 -19.08 -1.01 -5.74
C ARG A 249 -18.74 -2.12 -4.75
N ALA A 250 -19.49 -3.23 -4.77
CA ALA A 250 -19.21 -4.40 -3.96
C ALA A 250 -17.82 -4.99 -4.26
N ALA A 251 -17.44 -5.10 -5.54
CA ALA A 251 -16.11 -5.56 -5.93
C ALA A 251 -15.00 -4.61 -5.47
N ASN A 252 -15.22 -3.29 -5.52
CA ASN A 252 -14.25 -2.30 -5.01
C ASN A 252 -14.08 -2.41 -3.49
N ILE A 253 -15.15 -2.57 -2.71
CA ILE A 253 -15.08 -2.75 -1.26
C ILE A 253 -14.34 -4.05 -0.90
N ALA A 254 -14.64 -5.16 -1.58
CA ALA A 254 -13.93 -6.42 -1.38
C ALA A 254 -12.43 -6.29 -1.69
N HIS A 255 -12.09 -5.59 -2.79
CA HIS A 255 -10.70 -5.31 -3.13
C HIS A 255 -10.00 -4.41 -2.10
N GLN A 256 -10.68 -3.39 -1.59
CA GLN A 256 -10.16 -2.54 -0.52
C GLN A 256 -9.91 -3.32 0.78
N GLY A 257 -10.80 -4.26 1.12
CA GLY A 257 -10.63 -5.14 2.27
C GLY A 257 -9.40 -6.02 2.14
N TYR A 258 -9.23 -6.64 0.97
CA TYR A 258 -7.99 -7.33 0.61
C TYR A 258 -6.75 -6.44 0.83
N MET A 259 -6.75 -5.22 0.27
CA MET A 259 -5.61 -4.31 0.39
C MET A 259 -5.32 -3.99 1.86
N LEU A 260 -6.35 -3.74 2.66
CA LEU A 260 -6.24 -3.43 4.07
C LEU A 260 -5.59 -4.58 4.86
N TYR A 261 -6.10 -5.80 4.72
CA TYR A 261 -5.55 -6.97 5.42
C TYR A 261 -4.10 -7.26 5.01
N SER A 262 -3.81 -7.28 3.70
CA SER A 262 -2.46 -7.49 3.18
C SER A 262 -1.47 -6.46 3.73
N LEU A 263 -1.84 -5.17 3.75
CA LEU A 263 -0.97 -4.11 4.26
C LEU A 263 -0.74 -4.21 5.77
N ILE A 264 -1.78 -4.51 6.57
CA ILE A 264 -1.61 -4.66 8.02
C ILE A 264 -0.75 -5.88 8.34
N HIS A 265 -0.95 -7.03 7.69
CA HIS A 265 -0.11 -8.21 7.89
C HIS A 265 1.35 -7.95 7.44
N ALA A 266 1.55 -7.19 6.36
CA ALA A 266 2.88 -6.76 5.95
C ALA A 266 3.55 -5.88 7.01
N GLN A 267 2.83 -4.92 7.59
CA GLN A 267 3.33 -4.05 8.67
C GLN A 267 3.70 -4.87 9.91
N ARG A 268 2.84 -5.80 10.35
CA ARG A 268 3.14 -6.69 11.49
C ARG A 268 4.35 -7.60 11.23
N CYS A 269 4.44 -8.17 10.03
CA CYS A 269 5.59 -8.96 9.61
C CYS A 269 6.88 -8.15 9.73
N THR A 270 6.88 -6.93 9.18
CA THR A 270 8.02 -5.98 9.23
C THR A 270 8.40 -5.60 10.65
N LEU A 271 7.39 -5.32 11.49
CA LEU A 271 7.56 -4.87 12.86
C LEU A 271 8.31 -5.92 13.69
N HIS A 272 7.94 -7.19 13.56
CA HIS A 272 8.55 -8.28 14.32
C HIS A 272 9.82 -8.86 13.69
N PHE A 273 10.14 -8.56 12.43
CA PHE A 273 11.28 -9.12 11.71
C PHE A 273 12.64 -9.03 12.46
N PRO A 274 12.99 -7.90 13.11
CA PRO A 274 14.24 -7.82 13.89
C PRO A 274 14.29 -8.82 15.05
N TYR A 275 13.18 -9.03 15.75
CA TYR A 275 13.08 -9.94 16.89
C TYR A 275 12.87 -11.39 16.47
N PHE A 276 12.22 -11.64 15.33
CA PHE A 276 12.23 -12.94 14.66
C PHE A 276 13.66 -13.41 14.43
N SER A 277 14.52 -12.56 13.86
CA SER A 277 15.92 -12.92 13.58
C SER A 277 16.73 -13.17 14.87
N ARG A 278 16.44 -12.44 15.96
CA ARG A 278 17.10 -12.62 17.26
C ARG A 278 16.60 -13.84 18.03
N SER A 279 15.36 -14.28 17.78
CA SER A 279 14.75 -15.43 18.47
C SER A 279 15.51 -16.73 18.27
N PHE A 280 16.27 -16.84 17.19
CA PHE A 280 17.16 -17.96 16.89
C PHE A 280 18.34 -18.09 17.86
N ALA A 281 18.67 -17.04 18.61
CA ALA A 281 19.69 -17.06 19.65
C ALA A 281 19.09 -16.93 21.06
N ASP A 282 17.93 -16.29 21.18
CA ASP A 282 17.28 -15.99 22.46
C ASP A 282 15.78 -16.38 22.43
N PRO A 283 15.39 -17.48 23.13
CA PRO A 283 14.00 -17.92 23.21
C PRO A 283 13.01 -16.90 23.80
N ALA A 284 13.49 -15.87 24.50
CA ALA A 284 12.62 -14.80 25.02
C ALA A 284 11.80 -14.11 23.92
N TYR A 285 12.26 -14.15 22.67
CA TYR A 285 11.59 -13.54 21.51
C TYR A 285 10.72 -14.51 20.70
N ALA A 286 10.42 -15.72 21.22
CA ALA A 286 9.61 -16.72 20.53
C ALA A 286 8.23 -16.19 20.10
N SER A 287 7.57 -15.36 20.93
CA SER A 287 6.29 -14.75 20.56
C SER A 287 6.37 -13.88 19.31
N SER A 288 7.45 -13.11 19.16
CA SER A 288 7.70 -12.30 17.96
C SER A 288 8.04 -13.14 16.75
N ARG A 289 8.72 -14.28 16.94
CA ARG A 289 8.94 -15.26 15.86
C ARG A 289 7.59 -15.74 15.30
N ASP A 290 6.71 -16.20 16.19
CA ASP A 290 5.40 -16.73 15.84
C ASP A 290 4.51 -15.70 15.14
N ILE A 291 4.47 -14.47 15.64
CA ILE A 291 3.68 -13.38 15.03
C ILE A 291 4.23 -13.02 13.65
N CYS A 292 5.56 -12.89 13.52
CA CYS A 292 6.20 -12.57 12.25
C CYS A 292 5.90 -13.65 11.19
N LEU A 293 6.09 -14.92 11.54
CA LEU A 293 5.86 -16.05 10.65
C LEU A 293 4.38 -16.19 10.27
N ARG A 294 3.46 -16.05 11.24
CA ARG A 294 2.02 -16.04 10.98
C ARG A 294 1.63 -14.91 10.03
N SER A 295 2.17 -13.72 10.24
CA SER A 295 1.90 -12.56 9.38
C SER A 295 2.44 -12.76 7.97
N ALA A 296 3.65 -13.31 7.82
CA ALA A 296 4.23 -13.66 6.53
C ALA A 296 3.35 -14.65 5.75
N ARG A 297 2.85 -15.70 6.43
CA ARG A 297 1.93 -16.67 5.83
C ARG A 297 0.64 -16.02 5.37
N LEU A 298 0.04 -15.17 6.20
CA LEU A 298 -1.19 -14.47 5.86
C LEU A 298 -0.99 -13.58 4.63
N VAL A 299 0.14 -12.86 4.51
CA VAL A 299 0.47 -12.10 3.29
C VAL A 299 0.46 -13.01 2.04
N ILE A 300 1.14 -14.16 2.08
CA ILE A 300 1.21 -15.08 0.94
C ILE A 300 -0.18 -15.67 0.62
N GLN A 301 -0.93 -16.07 1.64
CA GLN A 301 -2.27 -16.64 1.48
C GLN A 301 -3.27 -15.63 0.90
N THR A 302 -3.28 -14.40 1.43
CA THR A 302 -4.17 -13.34 0.95
C THR A 302 -3.86 -13.04 -0.53
N GLU A 303 -2.58 -12.89 -0.91
CA GLU A 303 -2.16 -12.68 -2.31
C GLU A 303 -2.57 -13.83 -3.24
N SER A 304 -2.47 -15.09 -2.77
CA SER A 304 -2.90 -16.27 -3.50
C SER A 304 -4.42 -16.28 -3.75
N GLN A 305 -5.22 -15.95 -2.73
CA GLN A 305 -6.68 -15.87 -2.84
C GLN A 305 -7.13 -14.81 -3.85
N LEU A 306 -6.41 -13.69 -3.95
CA LEU A 306 -6.73 -12.64 -4.94
C LEU A 306 -6.56 -13.12 -6.38
N GLU A 307 -5.67 -14.07 -6.67
CA GLU A 307 -5.49 -14.61 -8.02
C GLU A 307 -6.77 -15.17 -8.60
N ASN A 308 -7.59 -15.78 -7.74
CA ASN A 308 -8.88 -16.36 -8.12
C ASN A 308 -9.97 -15.29 -8.30
N SER A 309 -9.67 -14.02 -8.05
CA SER A 309 -10.58 -12.88 -8.19
C SER A 309 -10.34 -12.11 -9.49
N LYS A 310 -11.41 -11.56 -10.08
CA LYS A 310 -11.34 -10.70 -11.28
C LYS A 310 -10.58 -9.38 -11.04
N THR A 311 -10.21 -9.09 -9.80
CA THR A 311 -9.47 -7.92 -9.30
C THR A 311 -7.95 -8.14 -9.23
N ALA A 312 -7.45 -9.33 -9.61
CA ALA A 312 -6.01 -9.66 -9.57
C ALA A 312 -5.13 -8.79 -10.50
N ALA A 313 -5.70 -8.21 -11.55
CA ALA A 313 -4.94 -7.73 -12.70
C ALA A 313 -4.07 -6.48 -12.44
N THR A 314 -4.30 -5.73 -11.34
CA THR A 314 -3.45 -4.58 -10.96
C THR A 314 -2.58 -4.88 -9.74
N ARG A 315 -2.64 -6.08 -9.15
CA ARG A 315 -1.99 -6.39 -7.87
C ARG A 315 -0.47 -6.13 -7.89
N TYR A 316 0.20 -6.50 -8.98
CA TYR A 316 1.65 -6.37 -9.14
C TYR A 316 2.14 -4.95 -9.39
N ARG A 317 1.21 -4.01 -9.47
CA ARG A 317 1.50 -2.60 -9.71
C ARG A 317 1.62 -1.81 -8.44
N PHE A 318 1.32 -2.40 -7.30
CA PHE A 318 1.47 -1.74 -6.02
C PHE A 318 2.72 -2.24 -5.31
N LEU A 319 3.70 -1.33 -5.17
CA LEU A 319 5.00 -1.62 -4.57
C LEU A 319 4.87 -2.22 -3.17
N ALA A 320 3.91 -1.75 -2.38
CA ALA A 320 3.70 -2.23 -1.01
C ALA A 320 3.42 -3.73 -0.95
N PHE A 321 2.65 -4.29 -1.90
CA PHE A 321 2.39 -5.73 -1.98
C PHE A 321 3.63 -6.51 -2.41
N LEU A 322 4.38 -6.01 -3.39
CA LEU A 322 5.62 -6.65 -3.83
C LEU A 322 6.65 -6.72 -2.69
N VAL A 323 6.81 -5.64 -1.93
CA VAL A 323 7.67 -5.59 -0.74
C VAL A 323 7.17 -6.56 0.32
N ALA A 324 5.86 -6.61 0.57
CA ALA A 324 5.26 -7.53 1.52
C ALA A 324 5.54 -9.00 1.18
N VAL A 325 5.30 -9.41 -0.06
CA VAL A 325 5.54 -10.78 -0.55
C VAL A 325 7.03 -11.13 -0.49
N PHE A 326 7.90 -10.22 -0.92
CA PHE A 326 9.35 -10.43 -0.82
C PHE A 326 9.77 -10.66 0.64
N MET A 327 9.28 -9.84 1.56
CA MET A 327 9.63 -9.95 2.97
C MET A 327 9.06 -11.20 3.64
N ALA A 328 7.83 -11.58 3.30
CA ALA A 328 7.26 -12.85 3.72
C ALA A 328 8.11 -14.03 3.23
N SER A 329 8.62 -13.96 1.99
CA SER A 329 9.53 -14.98 1.42
C SER A 329 10.83 -15.07 2.22
N ILE A 330 11.42 -13.94 2.63
CA ILE A 330 12.63 -13.92 3.46
C ILE A 330 12.36 -14.54 4.84
N VAL A 331 11.24 -14.20 5.49
CA VAL A 331 10.86 -14.78 6.79
C VAL A 331 10.71 -16.30 6.69
N VAL A 332 9.92 -16.79 5.74
CA VAL A 332 9.71 -18.23 5.54
C VAL A 332 11.02 -18.94 5.20
N LEU A 333 11.88 -18.34 4.38
CA LEU A 333 13.19 -18.90 4.05
C LEU A 333 14.14 -18.96 5.25
N MET A 334 14.21 -17.90 6.06
CA MET A 334 15.02 -17.89 7.27
C MET A 334 14.53 -18.95 8.26
N ASP A 335 13.21 -19.10 8.40
CA ASP A 335 12.62 -20.11 9.26
C ASP A 335 12.97 -21.54 8.79
N LEU A 336 12.86 -21.79 7.49
CA LEU A 336 13.28 -23.05 6.84
C LEU A 336 14.75 -23.41 7.05
N CYS A 337 15.62 -22.41 7.16
CA CYS A 337 17.05 -22.63 7.37
C CYS A 337 17.38 -23.00 8.82
N TYR A 338 16.49 -22.65 9.76
CA TYR A 338 16.69 -22.86 11.19
C TYR A 338 15.91 -24.06 11.73
N ASP A 339 14.65 -24.23 11.32
CA ASP A 339 13.76 -25.28 11.81
C ASP A 339 14.01 -26.61 11.09
N LYS A 340 14.16 -27.69 11.85
CA LYS A 340 14.57 -29.03 11.36
C LYS A 340 13.43 -30.04 11.37
N ALA A 341 12.22 -29.66 11.77
CA ALA A 341 11.08 -30.56 11.81
C ALA A 341 10.57 -30.91 10.39
N PRO A 342 10.52 -32.21 9.99
CA PRO A 342 10.21 -32.60 8.61
C PRO A 342 8.83 -32.14 8.09
N CYS A 343 7.79 -32.16 8.93
CA CYS A 343 6.43 -31.77 8.53
C CYS A 343 6.28 -30.26 8.28
N GLN A 344 6.94 -29.44 9.10
CA GLN A 344 6.94 -27.98 8.95
C GLN A 344 7.75 -27.56 7.73
N GLN A 345 8.82 -28.29 7.42
CA GLN A 345 9.67 -28.05 6.25
C GLN A 345 8.90 -28.20 4.93
N GLU A 346 7.98 -29.15 4.82
CA GLU A 346 7.17 -29.34 3.62
C GLU A 346 6.15 -28.20 3.43
N GLN A 347 5.47 -27.80 4.50
CA GLN A 347 4.55 -26.66 4.49
C GLN A 347 5.26 -25.37 4.07
N HIS A 348 6.39 -25.04 4.72
CA HIS A 348 7.14 -23.82 4.41
C HIS A 348 7.69 -23.82 2.97
N ARG A 349 8.08 -24.98 2.44
CA ARG A 349 8.48 -25.10 1.03
C ARG A 349 7.32 -24.79 0.09
N GLY A 350 6.11 -25.22 0.43
CA GLY A 350 4.89 -24.86 -0.31
C GLY A 350 4.61 -23.36 -0.28
N GLU A 351 4.70 -22.74 0.90
CA GLU A 351 4.51 -21.30 1.10
C GLU A 351 5.55 -20.48 0.31
N LEU A 352 6.82 -20.90 0.36
CA LEU A 352 7.89 -20.28 -0.41
C LEU A 352 7.72 -20.46 -1.92
N ALA A 353 7.28 -21.63 -2.38
CA ALA A 353 6.98 -21.88 -3.79
C ALA A 353 5.89 -20.94 -4.30
N GLU A 354 4.86 -20.74 -3.49
CA GLU A 354 3.76 -19.84 -3.81
C GLU A 354 4.23 -18.39 -3.88
N ALA A 355 5.04 -17.93 -2.93
CA ALA A 355 5.60 -16.58 -2.95
C ALA A 355 6.51 -16.34 -4.16
N ILE A 356 7.35 -17.32 -4.53
CA ILE A 356 8.17 -17.27 -5.75
C ILE A 356 7.28 -17.18 -6.98
N ARG A 357 6.23 -18.00 -7.07
CA ARG A 357 5.27 -17.98 -8.19
C ARG A 357 4.60 -16.63 -8.35
N ILE A 358 4.18 -16.00 -7.24
CA ILE A 358 3.61 -14.65 -7.22
C ILE A 358 4.61 -13.64 -7.80
N LEU A 359 5.88 -13.68 -7.37
CA LEU A 359 6.93 -12.78 -7.89
C LEU A 359 7.30 -13.08 -9.35
N GLU A 360 7.29 -14.34 -9.77
CA GLU A 360 7.53 -14.75 -11.17
C GLU A 360 6.46 -14.21 -12.11
N GLN A 361 5.18 -14.25 -11.70
CA GLN A 361 4.10 -13.64 -12.46
C GLN A 361 4.25 -12.11 -12.52
N ALA A 362 4.62 -11.49 -11.40
CA ALA A 362 4.83 -10.05 -11.29
C ALA A 362 6.00 -9.51 -12.12
N ARG A 363 7.03 -10.34 -12.41
CA ARG A 363 8.30 -9.89 -13.01
C ARG A 363 8.13 -9.20 -14.37
N HIS A 364 7.10 -9.57 -15.12
CA HIS A 364 6.83 -9.02 -16.45
C HIS A 364 6.10 -7.67 -16.39
N GLU A 365 5.49 -7.36 -15.25
CA GLU A 365 4.72 -6.14 -15.03
C GLU A 365 5.46 -5.12 -14.17
N SER A 366 6.46 -5.56 -13.39
CA SER A 366 7.22 -4.71 -12.47
C SER A 366 8.71 -5.07 -12.46
N GLU A 367 9.55 -4.11 -12.81
CA GLU A 367 11.01 -4.23 -12.69
C GLU A 367 11.44 -4.49 -11.24
N THR A 368 10.73 -3.88 -10.28
CA THR A 368 11.00 -4.11 -8.85
C THR A 368 10.70 -5.56 -8.45
N ALA A 369 9.63 -6.16 -8.97
CA ALA A 369 9.37 -7.58 -8.74
C ALA A 369 10.49 -8.47 -9.32
N ALA A 370 10.98 -8.15 -10.53
CA ALA A 370 12.09 -8.88 -11.13
C ALA A 370 13.35 -8.81 -10.24
N ARG A 371 13.71 -7.62 -9.74
CA ARG A 371 14.85 -7.45 -8.81
C ARG A 371 14.67 -8.22 -7.49
N PHE A 372 13.46 -8.23 -6.93
CA PHE A 372 13.15 -9.00 -5.73
C PHE A 372 13.26 -10.50 -5.96
N LEU A 373 12.76 -10.99 -7.08
CA LEU A 373 12.89 -12.39 -7.47
C LEU A 373 14.35 -12.80 -7.63
N ASP A 374 15.15 -12.02 -8.36
CA ASP A 374 16.58 -12.29 -8.56
C ASP A 374 17.34 -12.32 -7.22
N SER A 375 17.02 -11.38 -6.33
CA SER A 375 17.59 -11.32 -4.98
C SER A 375 17.22 -12.56 -4.17
N LEU A 376 15.95 -12.96 -4.19
CA LEU A 376 15.47 -14.16 -3.49
C LEU A 376 16.13 -15.44 -4.03
N MET A 377 16.24 -15.57 -5.36
CA MET A 377 16.92 -16.70 -6.00
C MET A 377 18.41 -16.76 -5.64
N HIS A 378 19.08 -15.62 -5.56
CA HIS A 378 20.46 -15.55 -5.11
C HIS A 378 20.60 -16.04 -3.65
N ILE A 379 19.72 -15.61 -2.75
CA ILE A 379 19.72 -16.03 -1.34
C ILE A 379 19.46 -17.53 -1.22
N LEU A 380 18.49 -18.09 -1.95
CA LEU A 380 18.20 -19.53 -1.94
C LEU A 380 19.43 -20.37 -2.33
N ARG A 381 20.13 -19.96 -3.41
CA ARG A 381 21.36 -20.62 -3.86
C ARG A 381 22.46 -20.53 -2.80
N LYS A 382 22.64 -19.35 -2.20
CA LYS A 382 23.64 -19.11 -1.15
C LYS A 382 23.41 -20.02 0.08
N HIS A 383 22.15 -20.23 0.46
CA HIS A 383 21.77 -21.05 1.61
C HIS A 383 21.49 -22.53 1.26
N LYS A 384 21.79 -22.95 0.01
CA LYS A 384 21.61 -24.33 -0.47
C LYS A 384 20.19 -24.89 -0.30
N VAL A 385 19.19 -24.01 -0.29
CA VAL A 385 17.78 -24.41 -0.30
C VAL A 385 17.42 -24.72 -1.75
N LEU A 386 17.03 -25.96 -2.03
CA LEU A 386 16.58 -26.36 -3.37
C LEU A 386 15.39 -25.49 -3.77
N PRO A 387 15.39 -24.88 -4.96
CA PRO A 387 14.21 -24.22 -5.47
C PRO A 387 13.07 -25.24 -5.49
N PRO A 388 11.84 -24.85 -5.10
CA PRO A 388 10.70 -25.74 -5.23
C PRO A 388 10.63 -26.23 -6.69
N LYS A 389 10.45 -27.55 -6.87
CA LYS A 389 10.34 -28.14 -8.22
C LYS A 389 9.24 -27.38 -8.95
N ARG A 390 9.50 -26.91 -10.17
CA ARG A 390 8.45 -26.44 -11.09
C ARG A 390 7.45 -27.57 -11.26
N THR A 391 6.37 -27.56 -10.49
CA THR A 391 5.22 -28.41 -10.77
C THR A 391 4.71 -27.97 -12.13
N GLN A 392 4.65 -28.92 -13.06
CA GLN A 392 4.03 -28.75 -14.37
C GLN A 392 2.53 -28.47 -14.18
N LEU A 393 2.17 -27.24 -13.84
CA LEU A 393 0.86 -26.70 -14.17
C LEU A 393 1.02 -25.90 -15.47
N GLY A 394 0.78 -26.60 -16.59
CA GLY A 394 0.27 -26.02 -17.84
C GLY A 394 1.06 -24.87 -18.48
N TRP A 395 2.37 -24.99 -18.69
CA TRP A 395 3.08 -24.11 -19.62
C TRP A 395 3.13 -24.75 -21.02
N GLN A 396 2.04 -24.67 -21.78
CA GLN A 396 2.15 -24.77 -23.24
C GLN A 396 2.61 -23.42 -23.79
N VAL A 397 3.92 -23.21 -23.80
CA VAL A 397 4.53 -22.21 -24.67
C VAL A 397 4.53 -22.81 -26.07
N ASN A 398 3.56 -22.41 -26.91
CA ASN A 398 3.62 -22.68 -28.33
C ASN A 398 4.82 -21.93 -28.92
N SER A 399 5.94 -22.62 -29.03
CA SER A 399 7.03 -22.22 -29.92
C SER A 399 6.54 -22.37 -31.36
N PHE A 400 6.12 -21.27 -31.98
CA PHE A 400 6.05 -21.18 -33.43
C PHE A 400 7.48 -21.30 -33.98
N ARG A 401 7.81 -22.48 -34.49
CA ARG A 401 8.89 -22.64 -35.47
C ARG A 401 8.33 -22.23 -36.81
N VAL A 402 8.91 -21.17 -37.36
CA VAL A 402 8.82 -20.79 -38.77
C VAL A 402 9.47 -21.91 -39.58
N GLY A 403 8.71 -22.48 -40.50
CA GLY A 403 9.19 -23.24 -41.65
C GLY A 403 8.89 -22.45 -42.91
#